data_AF-A0A356KUC1-F1
#
_entry.id   AF-A0A356KUC1-F1
#
_cell.length_a   1.000
_cell.length_b   1.000
_cell.length_c   1.000
_cell.angle_alpha   90.00
_cell.angle_beta   90.00
_cell.angle_gamma   90.00
#
_symmetry.space_group_name_H-M   'P 1'
#
loop_
_entity.id
_entity.type
_entity.pdbx_description
1 polymer ?
#
loop_
_entity_poly.entity_id
_entity_poly.type
_entity_poly.pdbx_seq_one_letter_code
_entity_poly.pdbx_strand_id
1 'polypeptide(L)'
;MDLDGVTLHDAAGGDGHPLAVLRYRTTAGLVLLIPESADFLVPWSDLEEVGLDLRSGEVRVRIGEDYARANHWLRGARELVGQWTDRCELDPEALGL
;
A
#
# COMPACT_ATOMS: atom_id res chain seq x y z
N MET A 1 -9.69 -9.52 5.04
CA MET A 1 -8.85 -9.53 3.84
C MET A 1 -7.43 -9.24 4.29
N ASP A 2 -6.47 -10.05 3.87
CA ASP A 2 -5.08 -9.93 4.29
C ASP A 2 -4.29 -9.20 3.20
N LEU A 3 -3.89 -7.96 3.51
CA LEU A 3 -3.10 -7.10 2.63
C LEU A 3 -1.61 -7.13 3.01
N ASP A 4 -1.20 -7.96 3.99
CA ASP A 4 0.20 -8.06 4.39
C ASP A 4 1.05 -8.55 3.21
N GLY A 5 2.14 -7.82 2.96
CA GLY A 5 3.09 -8.11 1.89
C GLY A 5 2.83 -7.39 0.58
N VAL A 6 1.79 -6.54 0.47
CA VAL A 6 1.58 -5.75 -0.74
C VAL A 6 2.67 -4.69 -0.87
N THR A 7 3.52 -4.85 -1.88
CA THR A 7 4.57 -3.89 -2.22
C THR A 7 3.96 -2.63 -2.81
N LEU A 8 4.37 -1.48 -2.30
CA LEU A 8 3.90 -0.15 -2.69
C LEU A 8 5.01 0.64 -3.38
N HIS A 9 4.65 1.26 -4.50
CA HIS A 9 5.52 2.06 -5.36
C HIS A 9 4.97 3.47 -5.51
N ASP A 10 5.80 4.42 -5.93
CA ASP A 10 5.32 5.74 -6.33
C ASP A 10 4.41 5.64 -7.56
N ALA A 11 3.18 6.13 -7.44
CA ALA A 11 2.19 6.14 -8.52
C ALA A 11 2.63 6.98 -9.73
N ALA A 12 3.52 7.97 -9.53
CA ALA A 12 4.05 8.77 -10.63
C ALA A 12 5.00 7.98 -11.56
N GLY A 13 5.28 6.71 -11.26
CA GLY A 13 6.11 5.85 -12.10
C GLY A 13 7.59 6.21 -11.99
N GLY A 14 8.08 6.38 -10.76
CA GLY A 14 9.51 6.63 -10.47
C GLY A 14 10.44 5.50 -10.96
N ASP A 15 11.56 5.31 -10.29
CA ASP A 15 12.58 4.30 -10.60
C ASP A 15 12.13 2.83 -10.42
N GLY A 16 10.82 2.58 -10.29
CA GLY A 16 10.22 1.27 -10.03
C GLY A 16 10.57 0.70 -8.65
N HIS A 17 11.34 1.42 -7.84
CA HIS A 17 11.77 0.92 -6.55
C HIS A 17 10.60 0.88 -5.56
N PRO A 18 10.48 -0.19 -4.77
CA PRO A 18 9.49 -0.23 -3.70
C PRO A 18 9.81 0.81 -2.64
N LEU A 19 8.80 1.59 -2.25
CA LEU A 19 8.93 2.59 -1.18
C LEU A 19 8.49 2.03 0.17
N ALA A 20 7.49 1.14 0.15
CA ALA A 20 6.96 0.51 1.35
C ALA A 20 6.35 -0.86 1.03
N VAL A 21 6.12 -1.67 2.06
CA VAL A 21 5.28 -2.86 2.02
C VAL A 21 4.16 -2.67 3.03
N LEU A 22 2.91 -2.86 2.60
CA LEU A 22 1.77 -2.79 3.49
C LEU A 22 1.78 -4.00 4.42
N ARG A 23 1.73 -3.76 5.74
CA ARG A 23 1.70 -4.81 6.75
C ARG A 23 0.27 -5.04 7.24
N TYR A 24 -0.28 -4.06 7.96
CA TYR A 24 -1.64 -4.12 8.48
C TYR A 24 -2.14 -2.72 8.88
N ARG A 25 -3.45 -2.61 9.10
CA ARG A 25 -4.08 -1.41 9.67
C ARG A 25 -4.32 -1.57 11.16
N THR A 26 -4.29 -0.45 11.86
CA THR A 26 -4.66 -0.36 13.28
C THR A 26 -5.75 0.71 13.46
N THR A 27 -6.19 0.94 14.69
CA THR A 27 -7.06 2.09 14.99
C THR A 27 -6.33 3.43 14.93
N ALA A 28 -4.99 3.43 14.95
CA ALA A 28 -4.17 4.65 14.95
C ALA A 28 -3.65 5.03 13.55
N GLY A 29 -3.49 4.07 12.65
CA GLY A 29 -2.93 4.32 11.32
C GLY A 29 -2.66 3.04 10.51
N LEU A 30 -1.94 3.23 9.41
CA LEU A 30 -1.36 2.14 8.61
C LEU A 30 0.04 1.80 9.11
N VAL A 31 0.33 0.51 9.27
CA VAL A 31 1.69 0.03 9.49
C VAL A 31 2.27 -0.39 8.15
N LEU A 32 3.38 0.25 7.82
CA LEU A 32 4.15 0.05 6.60
C LEU A 32 5.57 -0.39 6.97
N LEU A 33 6.15 -1.26 6.16
CA LEU A 33 7.56 -1.63 6.26
C LEU A 33 8.33 -0.89 5.16
N ILE A 34 9.34 -0.10 5.54
CA ILE A 34 10.29 0.45 4.55
C ILE A 34 11.29 -0.67 4.22
N PRO A 35 11.53 -1.00 2.94
CA PRO A 35 12.48 -2.03 2.55
C PRO A 35 13.84 -1.84 3.24
N GLU A 36 14.42 -2.93 3.74
CA GLU A 36 15.71 -2.96 4.47
C GLU A 36 15.73 -2.12 5.76
N SER A 37 14.56 -1.74 6.28
CA SER A 37 14.42 -0.93 7.48
C SER A 37 13.40 -1.55 8.45
N ALA A 38 12.67 -0.73 9.20
CA ALA A 38 11.72 -1.14 10.22
C ALA A 38 10.27 -0.84 9.81
N ASP A 39 9.34 -1.48 10.54
CA ASP A 39 7.93 -1.13 10.53
C ASP A 39 7.75 0.28 11.11
N PHE A 40 6.92 1.09 10.47
CA PHE A 40 6.54 2.41 10.96
C PHE A 40 5.03 2.64 10.77
N LEU A 41 4.48 3.49 11.64
CA LEU A 41 3.07 3.87 11.63
C LEU A 41 2.90 5.19 10.88
N VAL A 42 2.05 5.21 9.86
CA VAL A 42 1.49 6.44 9.29
C VAL A 42 0.15 6.71 9.96
N PRO A 43 0.04 7.76 10.79
CA PRO A 43 -1.22 8.10 11.45
C PRO A 43 -2.35 8.35 10.45
N TRP A 44 -3.58 8.03 10.83
CA TRP A 44 -4.75 8.34 9.98
C TRP A 44 -4.89 9.82 9.66
N SER A 45 -4.44 10.71 10.56
CA SER A 45 -4.45 12.17 10.35
C SER A 45 -3.52 12.64 9.23
N ASP A 46 -2.53 11.83 8.87
CA ASP A 46 -1.52 12.13 7.86
C ASP A 46 -1.84 11.46 6.50
N LEU A 47 -2.96 10.73 6.43
CA LEU A 47 -3.44 10.07 5.22
C LEU A 47 -4.64 10.83 4.65
N GLU A 48 -4.60 11.08 3.35
CA GLU A 48 -5.72 11.70 2.63
C GLU A 48 -6.71 10.65 2.10
N GLU A 49 -6.20 9.50 1.66
CA GLU A 49 -7.02 8.41 1.13
C GLU A 49 -6.34 7.06 1.32
N VAL A 50 -7.12 6.03 1.60
CA VAL A 50 -6.69 4.63 1.50
C VAL A 50 -7.78 3.86 0.77
N GLY A 51 -7.43 3.32 -0.39
CA GLY A 51 -8.33 2.65 -1.30
C GLY A 51 -7.87 1.24 -1.64
N LEU A 52 -8.86 0.39 -1.91
CA LEU A 52 -8.67 -0.95 -2.43
C LEU A 52 -9.76 -1.17 -3.49
N ASP A 53 -9.34 -1.41 -4.72
CA ASP A 53 -10.23 -1.90 -5.78
C ASP A 53 -10.21 -3.43 -5.79
N LEU A 54 -11.33 -4.03 -5.36
CA LEU A 54 -11.50 -5.48 -5.29
C LEU A 54 -11.53 -6.16 -6.66
N ARG A 55 -11.80 -5.42 -7.75
CA ARG A 55 -11.81 -5.99 -9.10
C ARG A 55 -10.40 -6.10 -9.67
N SER A 56 -9.61 -5.03 -9.51
CA SER A 56 -8.26 -4.99 -10.08
C SER A 56 -7.19 -5.50 -9.12
N GLY A 57 -7.48 -5.54 -7.81
CA GLY A 57 -6.47 -5.77 -6.78
C GLY A 57 -5.65 -4.52 -6.45
N GLU A 58 -5.92 -3.36 -7.06
CA GLU A 58 -5.14 -2.15 -6.81
C GLU A 58 -5.36 -1.66 -5.38
N VAL A 59 -4.25 -1.51 -4.66
CA VAL A 59 -4.17 -0.83 -3.36
C VAL A 59 -3.59 0.56 -3.60
N ARG A 60 -4.25 1.59 -3.05
CA ARG A 60 -3.84 2.98 -3.19
C ARG A 60 -3.78 3.65 -1.83
N VAL A 61 -2.70 4.38 -1.56
CA VAL A 61 -2.51 5.17 -0.33
C VAL A 61 -2.08 6.57 -0.72
N ARG A 62 -2.91 7.58 -0.45
CA ARG A 62 -2.57 8.98 -0.64
C ARG A 62 -2.17 9.62 0.68
N ILE A 63 -0.99 10.21 0.69
CA ILE A 63 -0.35 10.78 1.88
C ILE A 63 -0.50 12.31 1.84
N GLY A 64 -0.79 12.88 3.02
CA GLY A 64 -0.88 14.32 3.23
C GLY A 64 0.43 15.03 2.88
N GLU A 65 0.31 16.24 2.33
CA GLU A 65 1.45 16.99 1.81
C GLU A 65 2.54 17.25 2.86
N ASP A 66 2.12 17.67 4.06
CA ASP A 66 3.04 18.02 5.14
C ASP A 66 3.82 16.79 5.62
N TYR A 67 3.15 15.64 5.75
CA TYR A 67 3.80 14.39 6.11
C TYR A 67 4.77 13.95 5.01
N ALA A 68 4.35 14.00 3.74
CA ALA A 68 5.22 13.61 2.62
C ALA A 68 6.48 14.46 2.53
N ARG A 69 6.37 15.78 2.77
CA ARG A 69 7.52 16.70 2.81
C ARG A 69 8.45 16.43 3.99
N ALA A 70 7.91 16.08 5.15
CA ALA A 70 8.70 15.82 6.35
C ALA A 70 9.46 14.49 6.31
N ASN A 71 9.06 13.55 5.44
CA ASN A 71 9.55 12.18 5.45
C ASN A 71 10.35 11.83 4.18
N HIS A 72 11.68 11.86 4.29
CA HIS A 72 12.58 11.61 3.15
C HIS A 72 12.45 10.23 2.50
N TRP A 73 11.98 9.22 3.24
CA TRP A 73 11.83 7.86 2.72
C TRP A 73 10.79 7.76 1.59
N LEU A 74 9.82 8.70 1.53
CA LEU A 74 8.84 8.78 0.45
C LEU A 74 9.46 9.26 -0.87
N ARG A 75 10.68 9.83 -0.84
CA ARG A 75 11.36 10.38 -2.03
C ARG A 75 10.51 11.39 -2.80
N GLY A 76 9.61 12.09 -2.10
CA GLY A 76 8.66 13.04 -2.70
C GLY A 76 7.34 12.44 -3.19
N ALA A 77 7.17 11.12 -3.14
CA ALA A 77 5.92 10.46 -3.48
C ALA A 77 4.78 10.90 -2.54
N ARG A 78 3.63 11.19 -3.14
CA ARG A 78 2.38 11.51 -2.42
C ARG A 78 1.30 10.45 -2.56
N GLU A 79 1.45 9.56 -3.54
CA GLU A 79 0.54 8.48 -3.79
C GLU A 79 1.34 7.20 -3.97
N LEU A 80 1.03 6.21 -3.16
CA LEU A 80 1.63 4.90 -3.20
C LEU A 80 0.62 3.91 -3.75
N VAL A 81 1.04 3.10 -4.72
CA VAL A 81 0.19 2.09 -5.36
C VAL A 81 0.85 0.72 -5.30
N GLY A 82 0.03 -0.31 -5.11
CA GLY A 82 0.46 -1.70 -5.10
C GLY A 82 -0.61 -2.62 -5.67
N GLN A 83 -0.23 -3.87 -5.90
CA GLN A 83 -1.14 -4.90 -6.37
C GLN A 83 -1.33 -5.96 -5.30
N TRP A 84 -2.57 -6.10 -4.85
CA TRP A 84 -3.01 -7.20 -4.03
C TRP A 84 -3.49 -8.32 -4.94
N THR A 85 -2.67 -9.36 -5.05
CA THR A 85 -2.99 -10.52 -5.88
C THR A 85 -3.72 -11.57 -5.06
N ASP A 86 -4.66 -12.26 -5.72
CA ASP A 86 -5.37 -13.37 -5.11
C ASP A 86 -4.41 -14.50 -4.76
N ARG A 87 -4.57 -15.08 -3.57
CA ARG A 87 -3.79 -16.25 -3.12
C ARG A 87 -4.28 -17.58 -3.75
N CYS A 88 -5.40 -17.57 -4.43
CA CYS A 88 -5.98 -18.73 -5.11
C CYS A 88 -6.64 -18.28 -6.41
N GLU A 89 -6.24 -18.89 -7.53
CA GLU A 89 -7.09 -18.91 -8.72
C GLU A 89 -8.31 -19.78 -8.38
N LEU A 90 -9.50 -19.22 -8.45
CA LEU A 90 -10.73 -20.01 -8.40
C LEU A 90 -10.85 -20.73 -9.73
N ASP A 91 -10.78 -22.05 -9.70
CA ASP A 91 -11.20 -22.89 -10.82
C ASP A 91 -12.73 -22.82 -10.94
N PRO A 92 -13.29 -22.24 -12.00
CA PRO A 92 -14.75 -22.13 -12.18
C PRO A 92 -15.41 -23.52 -12.24
N GLU A 93 -14.72 -24.52 -12.80
CA GLU A 93 -15.23 -25.90 -12.90
C GLU A 93 -15.35 -26.54 -11.51
N ALA A 94 -14.42 -26.22 -10.59
CA ALA A 94 -14.49 -26.67 -9.20
C ALA A 94 -15.65 -26.04 -8.40
N LEU A 95 -16.20 -24.91 -8.87
CA LEU A 95 -17.36 -24.23 -8.28
C LEU A 95 -18.69 -24.62 -8.94
N GLY A 96 -18.67 -25.42 -10.01
CA GLY A 96 -19.86 -25.75 -10.80
C GLY A 96 -20.47 -24.54 -11.51
N LEU A 97 -19.66 -23.54 -11.87
CA LEU A 97 -20.03 -22.34 -12.62
C LEU A 97 -19.65 -22.46 -14.10
#